data_AF-A0A950GDW6-F1
#
_entry.id   AF-A0A950GDW6-F1
#
_cell.length_a   1.000
_cell.length_b   1.000
_cell.length_c   1.000
_cell.angle_alpha   90.00
_cell.angle_beta   90.00
_cell.angle_gamma   90.00
#
_symmetry.space_group_name_H-M   'P 1'
#
loop_
_entity.id
_entity.type
_entity.pdbx_description
1 polymer ?
#
loop_
_entity_poly.entity_id
_entity_poly.type
_entity_poly.pdbx_seq_one_letter_code
_entity_poly.pdbx_strand_id
1 'polypeptide(L)'
;MAGNEDQSGGRGRNPTVVRPSPGGSRTGSAPPSPTAGARAPEANREPAARATPGVSVPEAIGLDIAVREFVARSHNPILSAAGPLLSLGVAIGGSAYQADIEALRARAIDAVKSFEEQCRHSSVDPAHIRIARYIVCTFVDTAVFQTPWGGHHVWGSRSLLVLFEQETVGGVKFFDMLKELSKAPDRYLDLLELQYVCLALGFKGMYAERPEGQSQLQSQQEALYRLIRDRRPGLGSVLATHWKGLAEPKAKAFGSLPWWVALVAALVIVIGTLIVLRTWLSDAAAPTAKLLATRGLLIDYAPVAAPAAPSRLKTLL
;
A
#
# COMPACT_ATOMS: atom_id res chain seq x y z
N MET A 1 -77.27 -27.86 -24.97
CA MET A 1 -76.37 -28.43 -26.01
C MET A 1 -75.26 -27.40 -26.21
N ALA A 2 -74.24 -27.39 -25.35
CA ALA A 2 -72.97 -28.16 -25.43
C ALA A 2 -72.10 -27.68 -26.61
N GLY A 3 -70.86 -27.20 -26.46
CA GLY A 3 -69.97 -27.19 -25.30
C GLY A 3 -68.79 -26.23 -25.47
N ASN A 4 -68.05 -26.06 -24.37
CA ASN A 4 -66.88 -25.22 -24.13
C ASN A 4 -65.62 -26.12 -24.03
N GLU A 5 -64.43 -25.50 -23.96
CA GLU A 5 -63.17 -26.03 -23.35
C GLU A 5 -62.35 -27.07 -24.15
N ASP A 6 -61.01 -27.22 -24.05
CA ASP A 6 -59.88 -26.46 -23.50
C ASP A 6 -58.57 -27.24 -23.89
N GLN A 7 -57.43 -26.56 -23.81
CA GLN A 7 -56.03 -26.98 -23.58
C GLN A 7 -55.47 -28.43 -23.74
N SER A 8 -54.28 -28.46 -24.35
CA SER A 8 -53.00 -29.05 -23.87
C SER A 8 -52.78 -30.58 -23.68
N GLY A 9 -51.74 -31.09 -24.36
CA GLY A 9 -50.71 -31.95 -23.74
C GLY A 9 -50.75 -33.47 -23.98
N GLY A 10 -49.60 -34.07 -24.38
CA GLY A 10 -49.26 -35.45 -23.95
C GLY A 10 -48.85 -36.50 -24.99
N ARG A 11 -47.60 -36.42 -25.48
CA ARG A 11 -46.58 -37.49 -25.67
C ARG A 11 -47.00 -38.96 -25.93
N GLY A 12 -46.49 -39.58 -27.01
CA GLY A 12 -46.35 -41.04 -27.10
C GLY A 12 -45.77 -41.66 -28.39
N ARG A 13 -44.52 -42.13 -28.31
CA ARG A 13 -43.91 -43.33 -28.95
C ARG A 13 -43.57 -43.43 -30.46
N ASN A 14 -42.25 -43.34 -30.70
CA ASN A 14 -41.31 -44.35 -31.24
C ASN A 14 -41.18 -44.68 -32.75
N PRO A 15 -39.97 -45.15 -33.17
CA PRO A 15 -39.29 -44.79 -34.42
C PRO A 15 -39.15 -45.93 -35.43
N THR A 16 -38.66 -45.64 -36.64
CA THR A 16 -38.22 -46.66 -37.61
C THR A 16 -36.72 -46.49 -37.90
N VAL A 17 -35.96 -47.48 -37.43
CA VAL A 17 -34.55 -47.73 -37.73
C VAL A 17 -34.48 -48.66 -38.95
N VAL A 18 -33.64 -48.34 -39.94
CA VAL A 18 -33.05 -49.36 -40.82
C VAL A 18 -31.60 -48.97 -41.14
N ARG A 19 -30.66 -49.81 -40.68
CA ARG A 19 -29.31 -49.99 -41.22
C ARG A 19 -29.34 -51.29 -42.06
N PRO A 20 -28.53 -51.42 -43.11
CA PRO A 20 -27.28 -52.17 -42.94
C PRO A 20 -26.07 -51.69 -43.80
N SER A 21 -24.86 -51.94 -43.28
CA SER A 21 -23.57 -52.12 -44.00
C SER A 21 -23.50 -53.58 -44.54
N PRO A 22 -22.50 -54.11 -45.32
CA PRO A 22 -21.05 -53.80 -45.27
C PRO A 22 -20.19 -54.06 -46.55
N GLY A 23 -18.87 -53.82 -46.45
CA GLY A 23 -17.86 -54.81 -46.86
C GLY A 23 -16.91 -54.54 -48.04
N GLY A 24 -15.60 -54.63 -47.76
CA GLY A 24 -14.54 -55.06 -48.71
C GLY A 24 -13.52 -53.98 -49.10
N SER A 25 -12.40 -53.75 -48.40
CA SER A 25 -11.14 -54.55 -48.27
C SER A 25 -10.24 -54.56 -49.52
N ARG A 26 -9.05 -53.94 -49.47
CA ARG A 26 -7.65 -54.48 -49.62
C ARG A 26 -6.89 -53.51 -50.55
N THR A 27 -5.59 -53.20 -50.51
CA THR A 27 -4.32 -53.62 -49.87
C THR A 27 -3.31 -52.52 -50.33
N GLY A 28 -2.45 -51.92 -49.51
CA GLY A 28 -1.14 -52.45 -49.11
C GLY A 28 0.03 -51.84 -49.93
N SER A 29 0.84 -50.97 -49.34
CA SER A 29 2.33 -50.90 -49.44
C SER A 29 2.88 -49.61 -48.79
N ALA A 30 3.90 -49.76 -47.95
CA ALA A 30 4.67 -48.72 -47.25
C ALA A 30 6.09 -48.62 -47.86
N PRO A 31 7.05 -47.85 -47.29
CA PRO A 31 7.14 -46.40 -47.00
C PRO A 31 8.31 -45.75 -47.83
N PRO A 32 8.65 -44.45 -47.65
CA PRO A 32 9.67 -44.10 -46.64
C PRO A 32 9.42 -42.76 -45.89
N SER A 33 9.90 -42.68 -44.65
CA SER A 33 10.27 -41.43 -43.95
C SER A 33 11.80 -41.24 -44.07
N PRO A 34 12.45 -40.15 -43.62
CA PRO A 34 11.93 -38.97 -42.89
C PRO A 34 12.47 -37.62 -43.43
N THR A 35 11.84 -36.48 -43.10
CA THR A 35 12.57 -35.26 -42.69
C THR A 35 11.64 -34.37 -41.86
N ALA A 36 12.26 -33.82 -40.81
CA ALA A 36 11.76 -33.02 -39.70
C ALA A 36 10.85 -31.83 -40.05
N GLY A 37 10.01 -31.46 -39.07
CA GLY A 37 9.52 -30.09 -38.93
C GLY A 37 8.03 -29.89 -38.67
N ALA A 38 7.37 -30.72 -37.86
CA ALA A 38 6.01 -30.41 -37.39
C ALA A 38 6.07 -29.39 -36.24
N ARG A 39 5.62 -28.15 -36.50
CA ARG A 39 5.22 -27.19 -35.45
C ARG A 39 3.70 -27.00 -35.56
N ALA A 40 2.96 -27.70 -34.72
CA ALA A 40 1.53 -27.49 -34.47
C ALA A 40 1.35 -26.43 -33.35
N PRO A 41 0.20 -25.73 -33.29
CA PRO A 41 0.06 -24.47 -32.57
C PRO A 41 -0.18 -24.62 -31.07
N GLU A 42 0.20 -23.54 -30.39
CA GLU A 42 0.29 -23.27 -28.96
C GLU A 42 -1.07 -23.34 -28.26
N ALA A 43 -1.26 -24.37 -27.43
CA ALA A 43 -2.34 -24.45 -26.46
C ALA A 43 -1.74 -24.40 -25.05
N ASN A 44 -2.33 -23.54 -24.21
CA ASN A 44 -2.09 -23.38 -22.78
C ASN A 44 -0.94 -22.44 -22.35
N ARG A 45 -1.19 -21.13 -22.49
CA ARG A 45 -0.73 -20.14 -21.48
C ARG A 45 -1.95 -19.53 -20.82
N GLU A 46 -2.22 -19.95 -19.59
CA GLU A 46 -3.06 -19.16 -18.67
C GLU A 46 -2.50 -17.74 -18.58
N PRO A 47 -3.35 -16.69 -18.66
CA PRO A 47 -2.89 -15.35 -18.36
C PRO A 47 -2.62 -15.28 -16.85
N ALA A 48 -1.34 -15.25 -16.50
CA ALA A 48 -0.90 -14.90 -15.15
C ALA A 48 -1.65 -13.62 -14.71
N ALA A 49 -2.50 -13.80 -13.70
CA ALA A 49 -3.22 -12.72 -13.05
C ALA A 49 -2.19 -11.64 -12.70
N ARG A 50 -2.35 -10.48 -13.33
CA ARG A 50 -1.52 -9.31 -13.11
C ARG A 50 -1.82 -8.83 -11.68
N ALA A 51 -1.03 -9.29 -10.72
CA ALA A 51 -1.08 -8.82 -9.35
C ALA A 51 -0.94 -7.29 -9.38
N THR A 52 -1.98 -6.56 -8.99
CA THR A 52 -1.84 -5.15 -8.65
C THR A 52 -0.84 -5.04 -7.51
N PRO A 53 -0.06 -3.95 -7.41
CA PRO A 53 0.81 -3.75 -6.26
C PRO A 53 -0.09 -3.70 -5.02
N GLY A 54 -0.01 -4.73 -4.19
CA GLY A 54 -0.66 -4.73 -2.88
C GLY A 54 -0.04 -3.63 -2.05
N VAL A 55 -0.87 -2.80 -1.43
CA VAL A 55 -0.43 -1.84 -0.42
C VAL A 55 0.35 -2.61 0.63
N SER A 56 1.59 -2.19 0.90
CA SER A 56 2.42 -2.86 1.90
C SER A 56 1.76 -2.74 3.29
N VAL A 57 1.86 -3.78 4.14
CA VAL A 57 1.25 -3.78 5.49
C VAL A 57 1.52 -2.50 6.30
N PRO A 58 2.73 -1.89 6.27
CA PRO A 58 3.00 -0.61 6.94
C PRO A 58 2.21 0.58 6.37
N GLU A 59 1.96 0.60 5.07
CA GLU A 59 1.23 1.66 4.37
C GLU A 59 -0.28 1.59 4.65
N ALA A 60 -0.84 0.38 4.81
CA ALA A 60 -2.22 0.19 5.24
C ALA A 60 -2.47 0.68 6.68
N ILE A 61 -1.49 0.48 7.57
CA ILE A 61 -1.50 0.99 8.97
C ILE A 61 -1.21 2.51 9.03
N GLY A 62 -0.57 3.09 8.01
CA GLY A 62 -0.47 4.54 7.90
C GLY A 62 -1.79 5.17 7.51
N LEU A 63 -2.49 4.53 6.56
CA LEU A 63 -3.72 5.03 5.98
C LEU A 63 -4.92 4.94 6.94
N ASP A 64 -5.06 3.87 7.73
CA ASP A 64 -6.16 3.76 8.70
C ASP A 64 -6.06 4.82 9.82
N ILE A 65 -4.85 5.09 10.33
CA ILE A 65 -4.60 6.16 11.31
C ILE A 65 -4.97 7.52 10.71
N ALA A 66 -4.49 7.80 9.49
CA ALA A 66 -4.78 9.05 8.80
C ALA A 66 -6.30 9.24 8.56
N VAL A 67 -7.01 8.18 8.19
CA VAL A 67 -8.47 8.20 8.02
C VAL A 67 -9.17 8.55 9.33
N ARG A 68 -8.79 7.93 10.44
CA ARG A 68 -9.41 8.20 11.74
C ARG A 68 -9.18 9.64 12.20
N GLU A 69 -7.97 10.17 12.00
CA GLU A 69 -7.65 11.55 12.36
C GLU A 69 -8.33 12.58 11.45
N PHE A 70 -8.44 12.28 10.14
CA PHE A 70 -9.16 13.11 9.19
C PHE A 70 -10.65 13.18 9.53
N VAL A 71 -11.26 12.01 9.76
CA VAL A 71 -12.68 11.90 10.09
C VAL A 71 -13.01 12.57 11.42
N ALA A 72 -12.16 12.43 12.45
CA ALA A 72 -12.34 13.08 13.74
C ALA A 72 -12.30 14.62 13.68
N ARG A 73 -11.63 15.19 12.68
CA ARG A 73 -11.59 16.64 12.43
C ARG A 73 -12.66 17.13 11.47
N SER A 74 -13.46 16.22 10.91
CA SER A 74 -14.50 16.58 9.96
C SER A 74 -15.66 17.29 10.65
N HIS A 75 -16.16 18.36 10.02
CA HIS A 75 -17.38 19.04 10.45
C HIS A 75 -18.67 18.33 10.00
N ASN A 76 -18.54 17.23 9.26
CA ASN A 76 -19.65 16.45 8.74
C ASN A 76 -20.00 15.30 9.70
N PRO A 77 -21.21 15.29 10.30
CA PRO A 77 -21.60 14.30 11.30
C PRO A 77 -21.71 12.88 10.72
N ILE A 78 -22.11 12.74 9.45
CA ILE A 78 -22.21 11.46 8.76
C ILE A 78 -20.81 10.88 8.56
N LEU A 79 -19.87 11.72 8.09
CA LEU A 79 -18.50 11.29 7.88
C LEU A 79 -17.81 10.94 9.21
N SER A 80 -18.00 11.76 10.25
CA SER A 80 -17.52 11.48 11.61
C SER A 80 -17.97 10.11 12.11
N ALA A 81 -19.25 9.79 11.96
CA ALA A 81 -19.81 8.51 12.38
C ALA A 81 -19.30 7.33 11.54
N ALA A 82 -18.98 7.55 10.26
CA ALA A 82 -18.54 6.51 9.33
C ALA A 82 -17.07 6.08 9.54
N GLY A 83 -16.29 6.83 10.33
CA GLY A 83 -14.85 6.59 10.55
C GLY A 83 -14.46 5.13 10.83
N PRO A 84 -15.11 4.42 11.77
CA PRO A 84 -14.82 3.02 12.04
C PRO A 84 -15.03 2.11 10.81
N LEU A 85 -16.08 2.33 10.02
CA LEU A 85 -16.36 1.55 8.81
C LEU A 85 -15.37 1.83 7.69
N LEU A 86 -14.97 3.10 7.52
CA LEU A 86 -13.94 3.49 6.55
C LEU A 86 -12.59 2.86 6.90
N SER A 87 -12.20 2.92 8.18
CA SER A 87 -10.97 2.27 8.67
C SER A 87 -11.00 0.75 8.49
N LEU A 88 -12.17 0.12 8.69
CA LEU A 88 -12.36 -1.31 8.48
C LEU A 88 -12.17 -1.68 7.00
N GLY A 89 -12.76 -0.92 6.08
CA GLY A 89 -12.61 -1.16 4.64
C GLY A 89 -11.16 -1.05 4.17
N VAL A 90 -10.41 -0.06 4.67
CA VAL A 90 -8.98 0.09 4.37
C VAL A 90 -8.17 -1.09 4.92
N ALA A 91 -8.42 -1.48 6.17
CA ALA A 91 -7.72 -2.61 6.79
C ALA A 91 -7.99 -3.94 6.06
N ILE A 92 -9.22 -4.16 5.59
CA ILE A 92 -9.59 -5.33 4.78
C ILE A 92 -8.84 -5.32 3.46
N GLY A 93 -8.82 -4.19 2.74
CA GLY A 93 -8.15 -4.08 1.44
C GLY A 93 -6.65 -4.36 1.48
N GLY A 94 -5.99 -4.11 2.63
CA GLY A 94 -4.59 -4.45 2.85
C GLY A 94 -4.33 -5.89 3.32
N SER A 95 -5.36 -6.68 3.60
CA SER A 95 -5.22 -8.02 4.19
C SER A 95 -5.26 -9.14 3.15
N ALA A 96 -4.13 -9.85 3.01
CA ALA A 96 -4.03 -11.04 2.16
C ALA A 96 -4.68 -12.30 2.77
N TYR A 97 -4.96 -12.30 4.07
CA TYR A 97 -5.50 -13.46 4.78
C TYR A 97 -6.41 -13.05 5.94
N GLN A 98 -7.58 -13.68 6.04
CA GLN A 98 -8.50 -13.48 7.14
C GLN A 98 -8.85 -14.83 7.78
N ALA A 99 -8.48 -15.00 9.05
CA ALA A 99 -8.69 -16.25 9.78
C ALA A 99 -10.16 -16.52 10.14
N ASP A 100 -10.91 -15.46 10.47
CA ASP A 100 -12.32 -15.55 10.85
C ASP A 100 -13.14 -14.50 10.11
N ILE A 101 -13.89 -14.95 9.10
CA ILE A 101 -14.78 -14.12 8.28
C ILE A 101 -16.07 -13.80 9.05
N GLU A 102 -16.55 -14.70 9.90
CA GLU A 102 -17.82 -14.53 10.62
C GLU A 102 -17.66 -13.49 11.74
N ALA A 103 -16.55 -13.53 12.47
CA ALA A 103 -16.21 -12.49 13.46
C ALA A 103 -16.02 -11.12 12.79
N LEU A 104 -15.38 -11.07 11.62
CA LEU A 104 -15.26 -9.84 10.84
C LEU A 104 -16.63 -9.29 10.45
N ARG A 105 -17.53 -10.16 9.98
CA ARG A 105 -18.90 -9.81 9.58
C ARG A 105 -19.70 -9.29 10.77
N ALA A 106 -19.63 -9.98 11.91
CA ALA A 106 -20.28 -9.53 13.15
C ALA A 106 -19.80 -8.14 13.57
N ARG A 107 -18.47 -7.91 13.56
CA ARG A 107 -17.88 -6.60 13.85
C ARG A 107 -18.35 -5.52 12.87
N ALA A 108 -18.45 -5.84 11.58
CA ALA A 108 -18.93 -4.90 10.57
C ALA A 108 -20.41 -4.55 10.78
N ILE A 109 -21.25 -5.53 11.12
CA ILE A 109 -22.67 -5.30 11.46
C ILE A 109 -22.81 -4.37 12.66
N ASP A 110 -22.04 -4.61 13.72
CA ASP A 110 -22.09 -3.78 14.92
C ASP A 110 -21.57 -2.37 14.66
N ALA A 111 -20.57 -2.23 13.79
CA ALA A 111 -20.10 -0.93 13.33
C ALA A 111 -21.17 -0.17 12.52
N VAL A 112 -21.94 -0.84 11.65
CA VAL A 112 -23.07 -0.23 10.92
C VAL A 112 -24.18 0.23 11.89
N LYS A 113 -24.54 -0.60 12.87
CA LYS A 113 -25.55 -0.22 13.88
C LYS A 113 -25.08 0.99 14.71
N SER A 114 -23.81 0.98 15.12
CA SER A 114 -23.21 2.09 15.86
C SER A 114 -23.17 3.37 15.03
N PHE A 115 -22.85 3.26 13.74
CA PHE A 115 -22.90 4.37 12.79
C PHE A 115 -24.29 5.00 12.71
N GLU A 116 -25.35 4.20 12.57
CA GLU A 116 -26.72 4.72 12.52
C GLU A 116 -27.13 5.42 13.82
N GLU A 117 -26.76 4.85 14.97
CA GLU A 117 -27.03 5.45 16.28
C GLU A 117 -26.32 6.80 16.45
N GLN A 118 -25.04 6.88 16.07
CA GLN A 118 -24.29 8.15 16.09
C GLN A 118 -24.88 9.21 15.18
N CYS A 119 -25.36 8.81 13.99
CA CYS A 119 -26.05 9.73 13.08
C CYS A 119 -27.38 10.23 13.67
N ARG A 120 -28.16 9.34 14.31
CA ARG A 120 -29.40 9.71 15.01
C ARG A 120 -29.13 10.69 16.15
N HIS A 121 -28.11 10.44 16.97
CA HIS A 121 -27.70 11.35 18.05
C HIS A 121 -27.26 12.72 17.53
N SER A 122 -26.66 12.75 16.34
CA SER A 122 -26.25 13.99 15.66
C SER A 122 -27.39 14.67 14.90
N SER A 123 -28.64 14.23 15.10
CA SER A 123 -29.85 14.79 14.46
C SER A 123 -29.83 14.79 12.92
N VAL A 124 -29.16 13.79 12.32
CA VAL A 124 -29.14 13.61 10.86
C VAL A 124 -30.51 13.12 10.38
N ASP A 125 -30.98 13.65 9.24
CA ASP A 125 -32.23 13.22 8.60
C ASP A 125 -32.22 11.69 8.35
N PRO A 126 -33.25 10.93 8.79
CA PRO A 126 -33.34 9.49 8.57
C PRO A 126 -33.18 9.04 7.10
N ALA A 127 -33.60 9.88 6.14
CA ALA A 127 -33.38 9.63 4.72
C ALA A 127 -31.89 9.67 4.36
N HIS A 128 -31.14 10.62 4.91
CA HIS A 128 -29.69 10.71 4.73
C HIS A 128 -28.97 9.55 5.41
N ILE A 129 -29.43 9.12 6.60
CA ILE A 129 -28.87 7.94 7.29
C ILE A 129 -28.98 6.69 6.42
N ARG A 130 -30.13 6.46 5.77
CA ARG A 130 -30.35 5.32 4.88
C ARG A 130 -29.41 5.35 3.68
N ILE A 131 -29.27 6.52 3.03
CA ILE A 131 -28.36 6.69 1.88
C ILE A 131 -26.91 6.46 2.31
N ALA A 132 -26.51 7.03 3.45
CA ALA A 132 -25.16 6.87 3.99
C ALA A 132 -24.86 5.41 4.36
N ARG A 133 -25.82 4.70 4.98
CA ARG A 133 -25.70 3.26 5.26
C ARG A 133 -25.45 2.47 3.98
N TYR A 134 -26.22 2.74 2.92
CA TYR A 134 -25.98 2.10 1.63
C TYR A 134 -24.56 2.33 1.13
N ILE A 135 -24.08 3.59 1.19
CA ILE A 135 -22.74 3.98 0.73
C ILE A 135 -21.65 3.21 1.49
N VAL A 136 -21.71 3.19 2.83
CA VAL A 136 -20.68 2.51 3.66
C VAL A 136 -20.74 1.00 3.54
N CYS A 137 -21.94 0.40 3.45
CA CYS A 137 -22.09 -1.04 3.22
C CYS A 137 -21.49 -1.43 1.86
N THR A 138 -21.79 -0.65 0.81
CA THR A 138 -21.23 -0.88 -0.54
C THR A 138 -19.71 -0.76 -0.54
N PHE A 139 -19.16 0.23 0.17
CA PHE A 139 -17.71 0.42 0.30
C PHE A 139 -17.03 -0.79 0.96
N VAL A 140 -17.52 -1.21 2.13
CA VAL A 140 -16.95 -2.34 2.89
C VAL A 140 -17.11 -3.65 2.13
N ASP A 141 -18.28 -3.93 1.56
CA ASP A 141 -18.50 -5.15 0.78
C ASP A 141 -17.56 -5.20 -0.44
N THR A 142 -17.39 -4.08 -1.14
CA THR A 142 -16.46 -4.02 -2.28
C THR A 142 -15.01 -4.22 -1.85
N ALA A 143 -14.60 -3.67 -0.72
CA ALA A 143 -13.26 -3.91 -0.16
C ALA A 143 -13.03 -5.39 0.14
N VAL A 144 -14.03 -6.09 0.69
CA VAL A 144 -13.97 -7.54 0.90
C VAL A 144 -13.87 -8.28 -0.43
N PHE A 145 -14.73 -7.99 -1.41
CA PHE A 145 -14.72 -8.67 -2.72
C PHE A 145 -13.43 -8.45 -3.52
N GLN A 146 -12.65 -7.41 -3.23
CA GLN A 146 -11.33 -7.18 -3.82
C GLN A 146 -10.22 -8.07 -3.22
N THR A 147 -10.46 -8.71 -2.08
CA THR A 147 -9.50 -9.62 -1.46
C THR A 147 -9.57 -11.03 -2.07
N PRO A 148 -8.47 -11.82 -2.04
CA PRO A 148 -8.49 -13.20 -2.53
C PRO A 148 -9.50 -14.11 -1.83
N TRP A 149 -9.85 -13.79 -0.58
CA TRP A 149 -10.75 -14.56 0.27
C TRP A 149 -12.20 -14.03 0.27
N GLY A 150 -12.46 -12.87 -0.30
CA GLY A 150 -13.79 -12.24 -0.29
C GLY A 150 -14.85 -12.99 -1.09
N GLY A 151 -14.44 -13.79 -2.07
CA GLY A 151 -15.33 -14.65 -2.85
C GLY A 151 -15.81 -15.90 -2.10
N HIS A 152 -15.32 -16.18 -0.89
CA HIS A 152 -15.75 -17.34 -0.12
C HIS A 152 -17.21 -17.21 0.35
N HIS A 153 -17.91 -18.34 0.42
CA HIS A 153 -19.37 -18.46 0.57
C HIS A 153 -20.02 -17.61 1.67
N VAL A 154 -19.30 -17.31 2.77
CA VAL A 154 -19.86 -16.59 3.93
C VAL A 154 -20.20 -15.14 3.59
N TRP A 155 -19.27 -14.39 2.96
CA TRP A 155 -19.51 -12.97 2.65
C TRP A 155 -20.35 -12.80 1.39
N GLY A 156 -20.14 -13.65 0.37
CA GLY A 156 -20.87 -13.57 -0.90
C GLY A 156 -22.39 -13.77 -0.76
N SER A 157 -22.85 -14.59 0.19
CA SER A 157 -24.28 -14.86 0.41
C SER A 157 -24.91 -14.04 1.54
N ARG A 158 -24.11 -13.43 2.41
CA ARG A 158 -24.57 -12.71 3.62
C ARG A 158 -23.84 -11.38 3.82
N SER A 159 -23.59 -10.68 2.71
CA SER A 159 -22.90 -9.38 2.70
C SER A 159 -23.69 -8.33 3.50
N LEU A 160 -23.04 -7.20 3.82
CA LEU A 160 -23.70 -6.11 4.54
C LEU A 160 -24.84 -5.52 3.71
N LEU A 161 -24.62 -5.36 2.41
CA LEU A 161 -25.62 -4.84 1.49
C LEU A 161 -26.83 -5.77 1.37
N VAL A 162 -26.62 -7.09 1.36
CA VAL A 162 -27.71 -8.09 1.38
C VAL A 162 -28.49 -7.97 2.70
N LEU A 163 -27.80 -7.83 3.83
CA LEU A 163 -28.43 -7.76 5.14
C LEU A 163 -29.27 -6.49 5.35
N PHE A 164 -28.73 -5.33 4.97
CA PHE A 164 -29.36 -4.03 5.28
C PHE A 164 -30.21 -3.47 4.15
N GLU A 165 -29.89 -3.79 2.90
CA GLU A 165 -30.48 -3.18 1.71
C GLU A 165 -31.10 -4.22 0.76
N GLN A 166 -30.98 -5.52 1.05
CA GLN A 166 -31.50 -6.63 0.23
C GLN A 166 -30.94 -6.63 -1.21
N GLU A 167 -29.76 -6.07 -1.40
CA GLU A 167 -29.07 -5.99 -2.70
C GLU A 167 -27.71 -6.70 -2.64
N THR A 168 -27.32 -7.35 -3.73
CA THR A 168 -26.06 -8.12 -3.83
C THR A 168 -24.92 -7.34 -4.47
N VAL A 169 -25.22 -6.32 -5.29
CA VAL A 169 -24.22 -5.54 -6.03
C VAL A 169 -24.56 -4.05 -5.98
N GLY A 170 -23.78 -3.28 -5.22
CA GLY A 170 -24.00 -1.83 -5.07
C GLY A 170 -23.09 -0.92 -5.89
N GLY A 171 -22.09 -1.49 -6.58
CA GLY A 171 -21.04 -0.72 -7.26
C GLY A 171 -21.52 0.19 -8.41
N VAL A 172 -22.69 -0.08 -9.00
CA VAL A 172 -23.33 0.78 -10.02
C VAL A 172 -24.20 1.84 -9.34
N LYS A 173 -25.09 1.41 -8.43
CA LYS A 173 -26.03 2.28 -7.71
C LYS A 173 -25.32 3.33 -6.86
N PHE A 174 -24.11 3.05 -6.35
CA PHE A 174 -23.24 4.05 -5.74
C PHE A 174 -23.08 5.29 -6.63
N PHE A 175 -22.74 5.11 -7.91
CA PHE A 175 -22.53 6.22 -8.84
C PHE A 175 -23.83 6.83 -9.36
N ASP A 176 -24.92 6.06 -9.42
CA ASP A 176 -26.22 6.63 -9.76
C ASP A 176 -26.77 7.52 -8.63
N MET A 177 -26.57 7.12 -7.36
CA MET A 177 -26.81 8.00 -6.22
C MET A 177 -25.88 9.22 -6.26
N LEU A 178 -24.60 9.07 -6.61
CA LEU A 178 -23.69 10.21 -6.75
C LEU A 178 -24.25 11.26 -7.72
N LYS A 179 -24.70 10.83 -8.90
CA LYS A 179 -25.31 11.71 -9.90
C LYS A 179 -26.56 12.38 -9.38
N GLU A 180 -27.44 11.62 -8.71
CA GLU A 180 -28.70 12.16 -8.19
C GLU A 180 -28.47 13.19 -7.08
N LEU A 181 -27.62 12.87 -6.10
CA LEU A 181 -27.29 13.76 -4.99
C LEU A 181 -26.57 15.02 -5.46
N SER A 182 -25.76 14.91 -6.53
CA SER A 182 -25.07 16.06 -7.14
C SER A 182 -26.02 17.08 -7.79
N LYS A 183 -27.30 16.73 -8.04
CA LYS A 183 -28.30 17.69 -8.54
C LYS A 183 -28.73 18.70 -7.47
N ALA A 184 -28.63 18.33 -6.19
CA ALA A 184 -29.01 19.18 -5.06
C ALA A 184 -27.90 19.20 -3.99
N PRO A 185 -26.73 19.76 -4.33
CA PRO A 185 -25.54 19.66 -3.49
C PRO A 185 -25.66 20.40 -2.16
N ASP A 186 -26.48 21.46 -2.08
CA ASP A 186 -26.76 22.16 -0.82
C ASP A 186 -27.39 21.25 0.24
N ARG A 187 -28.26 20.33 -0.19
CA ARG A 187 -28.99 19.43 0.69
C ARG A 187 -28.16 18.20 1.05
N TYR A 188 -27.37 17.71 0.11
CA TYR A 188 -26.69 16.41 0.21
C TYR A 188 -25.17 16.52 0.38
N LEU A 189 -24.66 17.70 0.72
CA LEU A 189 -23.22 17.98 0.83
C LEU A 189 -22.48 16.94 1.68
N ASP A 190 -23.05 16.59 2.84
CA ASP A 190 -22.44 15.64 3.77
C ASP A 190 -22.35 14.21 3.20
N LEU A 191 -23.33 13.80 2.37
CA LEU A 191 -23.32 12.51 1.68
C LEU A 191 -22.35 12.50 0.49
N LEU A 192 -22.21 13.64 -0.18
CA LEU A 192 -21.26 13.83 -1.28
C LEU A 192 -19.82 13.78 -0.75
N GLU A 193 -19.55 14.40 0.40
CA GLU A 193 -18.27 14.28 1.10
C GLU A 193 -17.95 12.84 1.49
N LEU A 194 -18.93 12.10 2.03
CA LEU A 194 -18.73 10.68 2.34
C LEU A 194 -18.34 9.87 1.10
N GLN A 195 -19.05 10.06 -0.02
CA GLN A 195 -18.72 9.39 -1.28
C GLN A 195 -17.34 9.79 -1.80
N TYR A 196 -16.99 11.08 -1.71
CA TYR A 196 -15.66 11.56 -2.08
C TYR A 196 -14.56 10.86 -1.28
N VAL A 197 -14.73 10.71 0.04
CA VAL A 197 -13.78 9.99 0.88
C VAL A 197 -13.69 8.52 0.48
N CYS A 198 -14.81 7.84 0.23
CA CYS A 198 -14.78 6.46 -0.28
C CYS A 198 -13.98 6.34 -1.59
N LEU A 199 -14.15 7.28 -2.53
CA LEU A 199 -13.38 7.34 -3.79
C LEU A 199 -11.89 7.60 -3.53
N ALA A 200 -11.56 8.52 -2.62
CA ALA A 200 -10.18 8.82 -2.23
C ALA A 200 -9.47 7.63 -1.58
N LEU A 201 -10.21 6.75 -0.90
CA LEU A 201 -9.72 5.50 -0.33
C LEU A 201 -9.58 4.36 -1.36
N GLY A 202 -9.84 4.64 -2.64
CA GLY A 202 -9.63 3.67 -3.73
C GLY A 202 -10.87 2.88 -4.13
N PHE A 203 -12.07 3.30 -3.72
CA PHE A 203 -13.30 2.70 -4.22
C PHE A 203 -13.45 2.90 -5.73
N LYS A 204 -13.56 1.80 -6.48
CA LYS A 204 -13.70 1.81 -7.95
C LYS A 204 -15.10 1.45 -8.43
N GLY A 205 -15.82 0.60 -7.70
CA GLY A 205 -17.14 0.08 -8.10
C GLY A 205 -17.16 -0.40 -9.57
N MET A 206 -18.17 0.03 -10.32
CA MET A 206 -18.36 -0.35 -11.74
C MET A 206 -17.21 0.05 -12.69
N TYR A 207 -16.30 0.94 -12.26
CA TYR A 207 -15.16 1.37 -13.08
C TYR A 207 -13.95 0.43 -12.98
N ALA A 208 -13.97 -0.57 -12.08
CA ALA A 208 -12.88 -1.53 -11.95
C ALA A 208 -12.71 -2.41 -13.20
N GLU A 209 -13.80 -2.74 -13.89
CA GLU A 209 -13.82 -3.68 -15.03
C GLU A 209 -13.74 -2.99 -16.40
N ARG A 210 -13.80 -1.65 -16.44
CA ARG A 210 -13.85 -0.89 -17.69
C ARG A 210 -12.45 -0.51 -18.17
N PRO A 211 -12.13 -0.65 -19.48
CA PRO A 211 -10.82 -0.28 -20.03
C PRO A 211 -10.42 1.18 -19.75
N GLU A 212 -11.38 2.11 -19.84
CA GLU A 212 -11.19 3.55 -19.56
C GLU A 212 -11.64 3.95 -18.15
N GLY A 213 -11.91 2.97 -17.28
CA GLY A 213 -12.56 3.21 -16.00
C GLY A 213 -11.79 4.15 -15.07
N GLN A 214 -10.45 4.07 -15.06
CA GLN A 214 -9.63 4.93 -14.22
C GLN A 214 -9.71 6.42 -14.60
N SER A 215 -9.65 6.73 -15.90
CA SER A 215 -9.76 8.12 -16.38
C SER A 215 -11.12 8.71 -16.04
N GLN A 216 -12.19 7.93 -16.26
CA GLN A 216 -13.55 8.35 -15.91
C GLN A 216 -13.71 8.53 -14.40
N LEU A 217 -13.16 7.63 -13.59
CA LEU A 217 -13.19 7.73 -12.13
C LEU A 217 -12.46 8.99 -11.63
N GLN A 218 -11.28 9.30 -12.17
CA GLN A 218 -10.54 10.51 -11.83
C GLN A 218 -11.31 11.77 -12.19
N SER A 219 -11.92 11.81 -13.38
CA SER A 219 -12.74 12.95 -13.80
C SER A 219 -13.95 13.15 -12.88
N GLN A 220 -14.63 12.08 -12.48
CA GLN A 220 -15.74 12.13 -11.52
C GLN A 220 -15.29 12.61 -10.14
N GLN A 221 -14.15 12.10 -9.66
CA GLN A 221 -13.58 12.50 -8.37
C GLN A 221 -13.19 13.99 -8.37
N GLU A 222 -12.61 14.49 -9.45
CA GLU A 222 -12.24 15.90 -9.58
C GLU A 222 -13.48 16.81 -9.66
N ALA A 223 -14.50 16.42 -10.42
CA ALA A 223 -15.76 17.14 -10.48
C ALA A 223 -16.44 17.22 -9.11
N LEU A 224 -16.49 16.09 -8.39
CA LEU A 224 -17.04 16.02 -7.03
C LEU A 224 -16.24 16.89 -6.05
N TYR A 225 -14.91 16.85 -6.13
CA TYR A 225 -14.04 17.67 -5.30
C TYR A 225 -14.30 19.17 -5.50
N ARG A 226 -14.40 19.62 -6.76
CA ARG A 226 -14.71 21.03 -7.08
C ARG A 226 -16.06 21.43 -6.50
N LEU A 227 -17.08 20.61 -6.73
CA LEU A 227 -18.43 20.84 -6.20
C LEU A 227 -18.46 20.97 -4.68
N ILE A 228 -17.74 20.10 -3.95
CA ILE A 228 -17.64 20.18 -2.48
C ILE A 228 -16.86 21.43 -2.07
N ARG A 229 -15.72 21.70 -2.72
CA ARG A 229 -14.85 22.83 -2.38
C ARG A 229 -15.56 24.17 -2.52
N ASP A 230 -16.37 24.33 -3.56
CA ASP A 230 -17.13 25.55 -3.82
C ASP A 230 -18.19 25.83 -2.74
N ARG A 231 -18.64 24.80 -2.01
CA ARG A 231 -19.65 24.89 -0.95
C ARG A 231 -19.11 24.80 0.47
N ARG A 232 -17.87 24.30 0.65
CA ARG A 232 -17.12 24.31 1.91
C ARG A 232 -15.78 25.04 1.75
N PRO A 233 -15.80 26.38 1.59
CA PRO A 233 -14.58 27.17 1.56
C PRO A 233 -13.89 27.13 2.94
N GLY A 234 -12.90 26.25 3.09
CA GLY A 234 -12.17 26.06 4.35
C GLY A 234 -11.32 24.79 4.41
N LEU A 235 -11.72 23.74 3.69
CA LEU A 235 -11.00 22.45 3.64
C LEU A 235 -9.59 22.55 3.01
N GLY A 236 -9.33 23.58 2.20
CA GLY A 236 -8.03 23.79 1.54
C GLY A 236 -7.02 24.64 2.32
N SER A 237 -7.38 25.21 3.48
CA SER A 237 -6.57 26.24 4.13
C SER A 237 -5.53 25.70 5.13
N VAL A 238 -5.55 24.41 5.49
CA VAL A 238 -4.74 23.90 6.63
C VAL A 238 -3.93 22.65 6.28
N LEU A 239 -3.64 22.43 4.99
CA LEU A 239 -2.91 21.22 4.57
C LEU A 239 -1.42 21.17 4.97
N ALA A 240 -0.88 22.16 5.69
CA ALA A 240 0.48 22.05 6.24
C ALA A 240 0.79 23.03 7.39
N THR A 241 0.17 22.89 8.57
CA THR A 241 0.81 23.43 9.80
C THR A 241 1.86 22.46 10.34
N HIS A 242 1.77 21.17 10.02
CA HIS A 242 2.68 20.12 10.48
C HIS A 242 3.16 19.21 9.33
N TRP A 243 3.76 19.79 8.29
CA TRP A 243 4.46 19.00 7.25
C TRP A 243 5.68 18.22 7.78
N LYS A 244 5.96 18.24 9.09
CA LYS A 244 6.87 17.29 9.72
C LYS A 244 6.20 15.93 9.71
N GLY A 245 6.42 15.19 8.62
CA GLY A 245 6.18 13.76 8.57
C GLY A 245 6.71 13.12 9.85
N LEU A 246 5.98 12.15 10.38
CA LEU A 246 6.43 11.36 11.52
C LEU A 246 7.86 10.95 11.22
N ALA A 247 8.80 11.50 11.99
CA ALA A 247 10.17 11.07 11.94
C ALA A 247 10.12 9.58 12.24
N GLU A 248 10.32 8.75 11.21
CA GLU A 248 10.66 7.36 11.47
C GLU A 248 11.74 7.39 12.54
N PRO A 249 11.67 6.53 13.57
CA PRO A 249 12.84 6.26 14.37
C PRO A 249 13.81 5.57 13.41
N LYS A 250 14.53 6.37 12.61
CA LYS A 250 15.81 5.99 12.03
C LYS A 250 16.58 5.50 13.22
N ALA A 251 16.67 4.18 13.36
CA ALA A 251 17.65 3.55 14.21
C ALA A 251 18.92 4.36 13.98
N LYS A 252 19.39 5.06 15.02
CA LYS A 252 20.62 5.81 14.96
C LYS A 252 21.66 4.79 14.53
N ALA A 253 21.96 4.76 13.23
CA ALA A 253 23.17 4.17 12.73
C ALA A 253 24.23 4.91 13.53
N PHE A 254 24.86 4.18 14.45
CA PHE A 254 25.97 4.66 15.23
C PHE A 254 26.88 5.36 14.24
N GLY A 255 26.95 6.69 14.37
CA GLY A 255 27.61 7.54 13.41
C GLY A 255 29.00 6.96 13.19
N SER A 256 29.33 6.69 11.93
CA SER A 256 30.67 6.31 11.53
C SER A 256 31.60 7.34 12.15
N LEU A 257 32.31 6.98 13.22
CA LEU A 257 33.39 7.82 13.71
C LEU A 257 34.29 8.00 12.49
N PRO A 258 34.51 9.23 12.04
CA PRO A 258 35.31 9.43 10.86
C PRO A 258 36.67 8.76 11.07
N TRP A 259 37.18 8.07 10.07
CA TRP A 259 38.44 7.31 10.16
C TRP A 259 39.63 8.15 10.65
N TRP A 260 39.56 9.48 10.49
CA TRP A 260 40.56 10.41 11.04
C TRP A 260 40.63 10.39 12.58
N VAL A 261 39.54 10.11 13.29
CA VAL A 261 39.53 9.99 14.75
C VAL A 261 40.35 8.77 15.19
N ALA A 262 40.24 7.65 14.49
CA ALA A 262 41.06 6.47 14.75
C ALA A 262 42.55 6.75 14.46
N LEU A 263 42.85 7.55 13.44
CA LEU A 263 44.22 7.95 13.11
C LEU A 263 44.82 8.87 14.18
N VAL A 264 44.07 9.86 14.67
CA VAL A 264 44.50 10.72 15.78
C VAL A 264 44.69 9.90 17.07
N ALA A 265 43.78 8.98 17.38
CA ALA A 265 43.92 8.11 18.55
C ALA A 265 45.17 7.22 18.46
N ALA A 266 45.43 6.61 17.29
CA ALA A 266 46.64 5.83 17.06
C ALA A 266 47.91 6.67 17.22
N LEU A 267 47.91 7.92 16.70
CA LEU A 267 49.04 8.83 16.84
C LEU A 267 49.31 9.19 18.32
N VAL A 268 48.25 9.46 19.10
CA VAL A 268 48.37 9.74 20.54
C VAL A 268 48.96 8.54 21.29
N ILE A 269 48.53 7.31 20.96
CA ILE A 269 49.06 6.09 21.57
C ILE A 269 50.55 5.92 21.24
N VAL A 270 50.96 6.14 19.99
CA VAL A 270 52.36 6.05 19.57
C VAL A 270 53.20 7.10 20.31
N ILE A 271 52.76 8.35 20.35
CA ILE A 271 53.47 9.43 21.05
C ILE A 271 53.57 9.13 22.55
N GLY A 272 52.47 8.69 23.19
CA GLY A 272 52.47 8.31 24.60
C GLY A 272 53.46 7.17 24.89
N THR A 273 53.47 6.16 24.04
CA THR A 273 54.41 5.03 24.15
C THR A 273 55.86 5.49 24.00
N LEU A 274 56.14 6.39 23.05
CA LEU A 274 57.48 6.95 22.86
C LEU A 274 57.94 7.79 24.05
N ILE A 275 57.04 8.57 24.67
CA ILE A 275 57.37 9.36 25.85
C ILE A 275 57.72 8.43 27.02
N VAL A 276 56.89 7.42 27.29
CA VAL A 276 57.13 6.43 28.36
C VAL A 276 58.43 5.66 28.12
N LEU A 277 58.68 5.22 26.90
CA LEU A 277 59.92 4.52 26.56
C LEU A 277 61.13 5.43 26.71
N ARG A 278 61.01 6.71 26.33
CA ARG A 278 62.09 7.69 26.47
C ARG A 278 62.40 7.98 27.94
N THR A 279 61.40 8.14 28.79
CA THR A 279 61.60 8.35 30.23
C THR A 279 62.21 7.12 30.89
N TRP A 280 61.73 5.93 30.53
CA TRP A 280 62.30 4.68 31.04
C TRP A 280 63.76 4.49 30.58
N LEU A 281 64.05 4.78 29.31
CA LEU A 281 65.41 4.70 28.77
C LEU A 281 66.33 5.76 29.38
N SER A 282 65.85 6.98 29.64
CA SER A 282 66.63 8.01 30.32
C SER A 282 66.94 7.65 31.77
N ASP A 283 65.97 7.06 32.48
CA ASP A 283 66.16 6.59 33.85
C ASP A 283 67.13 5.40 33.90
N ALA A 284 67.04 4.48 32.93
CA ALA A 284 67.96 3.36 32.77
C ALA A 284 69.38 3.78 32.32
N ALA A 285 69.51 4.89 31.58
CA ALA A 285 70.80 5.45 31.14
C ALA A 285 71.45 6.39 32.17
N ALA A 286 70.68 6.91 33.13
CA ALA A 286 71.20 7.76 34.22
C ALA A 286 72.35 7.13 35.04
N PRO A 287 72.34 5.82 35.39
CA PRO A 287 73.46 5.21 36.11
C PRO A 287 74.72 5.01 35.25
N THR A 288 74.60 4.76 33.94
CA THR A 288 75.77 4.61 33.05
C THR A 288 76.38 5.94 32.65
N ALA A 289 75.56 6.99 32.47
CA ALA A 289 76.02 8.37 32.26
C ALA A 289 76.80 8.91 33.47
N LYS A 290 76.36 8.57 34.70
CA LYS A 290 77.12 8.89 35.92
C LYS A 290 78.46 8.17 35.95
N LEU A 291 78.54 6.89 35.58
CA LEU A 291 79.80 6.13 35.55
C LEU A 291 80.78 6.61 34.46
N LEU A 292 80.27 7.09 33.32
CA LEU A 292 81.08 7.70 32.25
C LEU A 292 81.57 9.11 32.62
N ALA A 293 80.76 9.89 33.33
CA ALA A 293 81.14 11.20 33.86
C ALA A 293 82.25 11.09 34.93
N THR A 294 82.20 10.09 35.81
CA THR A 294 83.27 9.88 36.82
C THR A 294 84.60 9.41 36.21
N ARG A 295 84.59 8.85 34.98
CA ARG A 295 85.79 8.39 34.26
C ARG A 295 86.25 9.31 33.12
N GLY A 296 85.63 10.47 32.94
CA GLY A 296 86.07 11.49 31.96
C GLY A 296 85.92 11.06 30.49
N LEU A 297 84.97 10.18 30.18
CA LEU A 297 84.73 9.67 28.81
C LEU A 297 83.42 10.18 28.21
N LEU A 298 82.98 11.39 28.56
CA LEU A 298 81.95 12.08 27.80
C LEU A 298 82.59 12.60 26.51
N ILE A 299 82.32 11.91 25.40
CA ILE A 299 82.62 12.44 24.08
C ILE A 299 81.67 13.63 23.88
N ASP A 300 82.22 14.85 23.95
CA ASP A 300 81.53 16.03 23.46
C ASP A 300 81.25 15.82 21.97
N TYR A 301 79.99 15.61 21.64
CA TYR A 301 79.55 15.70 20.25
C TYR A 301 79.58 17.18 19.86
N ALA A 302 80.72 17.64 19.36
CA ALA A 302 80.80 18.93 18.70
C ALA A 302 79.80 18.94 17.53
N PRO A 303 78.83 19.86 17.48
CA PRO A 303 77.89 19.90 16.38
C PRO A 303 78.67 20.15 15.09
N VAL A 304 78.53 19.25 14.11
CA VAL A 304 79.03 19.47 12.75
C VAL A 304 78.43 20.80 12.26
N ALA A 305 79.29 21.78 11.99
CA ALA A 305 78.89 23.08 11.49
C ALA A 305 78.01 22.92 10.24
N ALA A 306 76.80 23.47 10.30
CA ALA A 306 75.89 23.47 9.16
C ALA A 306 76.56 24.16 7.94
N PRO A 307 76.45 23.61 6.72
CA PRO A 307 76.98 24.29 5.54
C PRO A 307 76.29 25.65 5.38
N ALA A 308 77.11 26.68 5.19
CA ALA A 308 76.68 28.06 5.04
C ALA A 308 75.64 28.21 3.91
N ALA A 309 74.56 28.93 4.20
CA ALA A 309 73.52 29.26 3.24
C ALA A 309 74.10 30.05 2.04
N PRO A 310 73.68 29.78 0.80
CA PRO A 310 74.13 30.56 -0.35
C PRO A 310 73.59 32.00 -0.26
N SER A 311 74.51 32.95 -0.32
CA SER A 311 74.24 34.39 -0.35
C SER A 311 73.36 34.74 -1.55
N ARG A 312 72.18 35.30 -1.27
CA ARG A 312 71.35 36.00 -2.25
C ARG A 312 72.12 37.20 -2.79
N LEU A 313 72.54 37.17 -4.06
CA LEU A 313 72.85 38.39 -4.79
C LEU A 313 71.59 38.81 -5.55
N LYS A 314 70.92 39.83 -5.00
CA LYS A 314 70.04 40.71 -5.75
C LYS A 314 70.92 41.70 -6.52
N THR A 315 70.51 41.94 -7.77
CA THR A 315 70.71 43.18 -8.56
C THR A 315 72.08 43.43 -9.21
N LEU A 316 72.09 43.40 -10.56
CA LEU A 316 72.48 44.48 -11.49
C LEU A 316 73.22 43.95 -12.74
N LEU A 317 72.46 43.49 -13.74
CA LEU A 317 72.56 43.88 -15.16
C LEU A 317 71.41 43.28 -15.96
#